data_AF-A0A5P0YWG1-F1
#
_entry.id   AF-A0A5P0YWG1-F1
#
_cell.length_a   1.000
_cell.length_b   1.000
_cell.length_c   1.000
_cell.angle_alpha   90.00
_cell.angle_beta   90.00
_cell.angle_gamma   90.00
#
_symmetry.space_group_name_H-M   'P 1'
#
loop_
_entity.id
_entity.type
_entity.pdbx_description
1 polymer ?
#
loop_
_entity_poly.entity_id
_entity_poly.type
_entity_poly.pdbx_seq_one_letter_code
_entity_poly.pdbx_strand_id
1 'polypeptide(L)'
;MRPEVHPEVRRDALLETHADPYPGPYSDPRTDPRTATRPGPASGPYAAPELCPQGETCPGTATHPRAASPRTPGAPGACAGADPRHTLVVIDDLLARIRKRRRLDGFDLLAAHRLRERRELLRRYAHRRPAPGSAPTRGWVHGDFHPLNVLYAGTAPHEPLAIVDWDRLDVQPLAEEVVRAGVIFFLRPDGTLDLTKLGAYARAYRAATGAGPAELAAAVHRVWWERLNDFWMLRWRYHLRDHRTDAQFPAAAALVVWWTAEYPAVRDAFCE
;
A
#
# COMPACT_ATOMS: atom_id res chain seq x y z
N MET A 1 6.79 -64.38 14.40
CA MET A 1 7.57 -63.15 14.13
C MET A 1 7.64 -63.00 12.60
N ARG A 2 6.71 -62.24 12.03
CA ARG A 2 6.62 -61.97 10.58
C ARG A 2 7.05 -60.52 10.36
N PRO A 3 7.91 -60.19 9.38
CA PRO A 3 8.27 -58.80 9.12
C PRO A 3 7.17 -58.12 8.30
N GLU A 4 6.80 -56.90 8.71
CA GLU A 4 5.89 -56.02 7.99
C GLU A 4 6.56 -55.47 6.74
N VAL A 5 5.85 -55.57 5.62
CA VAL A 5 6.21 -54.98 4.33
C VAL A 5 5.55 -53.60 4.26
N HIS A 6 6.33 -52.54 4.34
CA HIS A 6 5.90 -51.18 4.01
C HIS A 6 5.99 -50.97 2.49
N PRO A 7 4.92 -50.57 1.79
CA PRO A 7 5.03 -50.15 0.40
C PRO A 7 5.47 -48.70 0.31
N GLU A 8 6.58 -48.48 -0.40
CA GLU A 8 7.01 -47.18 -0.92
C GLU A 8 5.94 -46.60 -1.86
N VAL A 9 5.50 -45.38 -1.59
CA VAL A 9 4.72 -44.58 -2.56
C VAL A 9 5.65 -43.58 -3.21
N ARG A 10 6.00 -43.88 -4.47
CA ARG A 10 6.60 -42.94 -5.42
C ARG A 10 5.72 -41.69 -5.52
N ARG A 11 6.31 -40.51 -5.30
CA ARG A 11 5.72 -39.22 -5.69
C ARG A 11 6.37 -38.76 -6.98
N ASP A 12 5.73 -39.13 -8.08
CA ASP A 12 6.01 -38.55 -9.39
C ASP A 12 5.52 -37.09 -9.44
N ALA A 13 6.34 -36.27 -10.08
CA ALA A 13 6.14 -34.85 -10.32
C ALA A 13 4.94 -34.62 -11.24
N LEU A 14 4.00 -33.78 -10.80
CA LEU A 14 3.02 -33.14 -11.66
C LEU A 14 3.14 -31.63 -11.49
N LEU A 15 3.68 -31.02 -12.54
CA LEU A 15 3.67 -29.59 -12.83
C LEU A 15 2.21 -29.17 -13.06
N GLU A 16 1.60 -28.53 -12.07
CA GLU A 16 0.36 -27.78 -12.28
C GLU A 16 0.70 -26.31 -12.52
N THR A 17 0.59 -25.94 -13.80
CA THR A 17 0.58 -24.58 -14.31
C THR A 17 -0.64 -23.84 -13.80
N HIS A 18 -0.47 -22.95 -12.82
CA HIS A 18 -1.47 -21.95 -12.48
C HIS A 18 -1.24 -20.68 -13.32
N ALA A 19 -2.15 -20.42 -14.25
CA ALA A 19 -2.25 -19.17 -14.97
C ALA A 19 -2.68 -18.03 -14.02
N ASP A 20 -1.97 -16.91 -14.09
CA ASP A 20 -2.17 -15.70 -13.29
C ASP A 20 -3.43 -14.94 -13.78
N PRO A 21 -4.43 -14.65 -12.93
CA PRO A 21 -5.69 -14.06 -13.37
C PRO A 21 -5.64 -12.53 -13.62
N TYR A 22 -4.48 -11.87 -13.57
CA TYR A 22 -4.33 -10.46 -13.96
C TYR A 22 -3.01 -10.19 -14.71
N PRO A 23 -3.03 -9.90 -16.02
CA PRO A 23 -1.85 -9.38 -16.70
C PRO A 23 -1.64 -7.91 -16.28
N GLY A 24 -0.50 -7.62 -15.65
CA GLY A 24 -0.05 -6.25 -15.45
C GLY A 24 0.15 -5.53 -16.81
N PRO A 25 0.22 -4.18 -16.82
CA PRO A 25 0.24 -3.37 -18.05
C PRO A 25 1.49 -3.52 -18.93
N TYR A 26 2.34 -4.52 -18.66
CA TYR A 26 3.49 -4.87 -19.49
C TYR A 26 3.40 -6.35 -19.85
N SER A 27 2.67 -6.65 -20.93
CA SER A 27 2.71 -7.93 -21.62
C SER A 27 3.43 -7.72 -22.95
N ASP A 28 4.58 -8.37 -23.10
CA ASP A 28 5.46 -8.36 -24.27
C ASP A 28 4.81 -9.04 -25.50
N PRO A 29 4.75 -8.39 -26.68
CA PRO A 29 4.24 -9.01 -27.89
C PRO A 29 5.29 -9.93 -28.56
N ARG A 30 5.20 -11.23 -28.27
CA ARG A 30 5.49 -12.43 -29.09
C ARG A 30 6.50 -12.33 -30.26
N THR A 31 7.54 -13.18 -30.22
CA THR A 31 8.09 -13.94 -31.38
C THR A 31 7.08 -15.03 -31.80
N ASP A 32 6.85 -15.41 -33.07
CA ASP A 32 7.73 -15.68 -34.23
C ASP A 32 6.88 -15.64 -35.57
N PRO A 33 7.37 -15.95 -36.80
CA PRO A 33 7.29 -15.08 -37.97
C PRO A 33 6.40 -15.68 -39.10
N ARG A 34 6.43 -15.04 -40.28
CA ARG A 34 5.84 -15.49 -41.57
C ARG A 34 4.37 -15.10 -41.79
N THR A 35 4.16 -13.91 -42.32
CA THR A 35 3.72 -13.73 -43.71
C THR A 35 3.87 -12.27 -44.11
N ALA A 36 4.60 -12.05 -45.19
CA ALA A 36 4.89 -10.73 -45.74
C ALA A 36 3.71 -10.24 -46.58
N THR A 37 3.25 -9.01 -46.34
CA THR A 37 2.79 -8.12 -47.40
C THR A 37 2.84 -6.67 -46.92
N ARG A 38 3.71 -5.84 -47.55
CA ARG A 38 3.73 -4.38 -47.37
C ARG A 38 2.57 -3.73 -48.15
N PRO A 39 2.08 -2.59 -47.67
CA PRO A 39 2.21 -1.37 -48.48
C PRO A 39 2.73 -0.16 -47.66
N GLY A 40 3.10 0.89 -48.41
CA GLY A 40 3.91 2.05 -47.99
C GLY A 40 3.22 3.15 -47.18
N PRO A 41 3.85 4.35 -47.08
CA PRO A 41 3.85 5.17 -45.87
C PRO A 41 2.71 6.19 -45.83
N ALA A 42 2.17 6.43 -44.63
CA ALA A 42 1.28 7.56 -44.36
C ALA A 42 1.84 8.36 -43.16
N SER A 43 2.46 9.48 -43.54
CA SER A 43 2.49 10.79 -42.89
C SER A 43 1.74 10.92 -41.56
N GLY A 44 2.45 11.33 -40.50
CA GLY A 44 1.88 11.63 -39.19
C GLY A 44 1.13 12.97 -39.15
N PRO A 45 0.59 13.31 -37.96
CA PRO A 45 0.64 14.69 -37.51
C PRO A 45 1.05 14.77 -36.03
N TYR A 46 2.26 15.27 -35.77
CA TYR A 46 2.58 15.91 -34.50
C TYR A 46 2.62 17.40 -34.79
N ALA A 47 1.51 18.09 -34.52
CA ALA A 47 1.44 19.54 -34.57
C ALA A 47 1.66 20.07 -33.14
N ALA A 48 2.69 20.89 -32.97
CA ALA A 48 2.96 21.63 -31.74
C ALA A 48 1.83 22.65 -31.47
N PRO A 49 1.52 22.99 -30.20
CA PRO A 49 0.51 23.98 -29.92
C PRO A 49 1.03 25.40 -30.18
N GLU A 50 0.32 26.12 -31.05
CA GLU A 50 0.42 27.57 -31.25
C GLU A 50 0.00 28.32 -29.97
N LEU A 51 0.81 29.32 -29.62
CA LEU A 51 0.47 30.40 -28.69
C LEU A 51 -0.48 31.39 -29.37
N CYS A 52 -1.56 31.80 -28.69
CA CYS A 52 -2.15 33.16 -28.64
C CYS A 52 -3.53 33.14 -27.94
N PRO A 53 -4.12 34.29 -27.56
CA PRO A 53 -3.60 35.44 -26.84
C PRO A 53 -4.42 35.71 -25.55
N GLN A 54 -4.01 36.72 -24.79
CA GLN A 54 -4.63 37.14 -23.53
C GLN A 54 -6.05 37.67 -23.69
N GLY A 55 -6.88 37.41 -22.68
CA GLY A 55 -8.04 38.24 -22.33
C GLY A 55 -9.39 37.57 -22.58
N GLU A 56 -9.95 36.93 -21.56
CA GLU A 56 -11.35 37.08 -21.11
C GLU A 56 -11.65 36.08 -19.97
N THR A 57 -12.14 36.63 -18.86
CA THR A 57 -12.44 35.92 -17.62
C THR A 57 -13.76 35.13 -17.73
N CYS A 58 -13.73 33.82 -17.46
CA CYS A 58 -14.92 33.02 -17.19
C CYS A 58 -14.83 32.35 -15.79
N PRO A 59 -15.90 32.40 -14.99
CA PRO A 59 -15.89 32.00 -13.59
C PRO A 59 -16.23 30.52 -13.44
N GLY A 60 -15.46 29.79 -12.62
CA GLY A 60 -15.78 28.40 -12.30
C GLY A 60 -14.58 27.49 -12.04
N THR A 61 -13.53 27.99 -11.39
CA THR A 61 -12.47 27.13 -10.86
C THR A 61 -12.98 26.43 -9.61
N ALA A 62 -13.31 25.16 -9.76
CA ALA A 62 -13.49 24.24 -8.64
C ALA A 62 -12.19 24.20 -7.83
N THR A 63 -12.19 24.91 -6.70
CA THR A 63 -11.17 24.87 -5.67
C THR A 63 -10.92 23.42 -5.26
N HIS A 64 -9.76 22.87 -5.62
CA HIS A 64 -9.19 21.72 -4.95
C HIS A 64 -9.17 22.01 -3.44
N PRO A 65 -9.59 21.07 -2.58
CA PRO A 65 -9.40 21.25 -1.15
C PRO A 65 -7.89 21.37 -0.90
N ARG A 66 -7.52 22.54 -0.39
CA ARG A 66 -6.18 22.95 0.02
C ARG A 66 -5.51 21.80 0.76
N ALA A 67 -4.34 21.41 0.26
CA ALA A 67 -3.35 20.67 1.04
C ALA A 67 -3.29 21.28 2.44
N ALA A 68 -3.18 20.43 3.46
CA ALA A 68 -2.91 20.90 4.81
C ALA A 68 -1.79 21.94 4.74
N SER A 69 -2.01 23.12 5.33
CA SER A 69 -1.00 24.19 5.39
C SER A 69 0.37 23.59 5.74
N PRO A 70 1.48 24.11 5.19
CA PRO A 70 2.81 23.62 5.52
C PRO A 70 2.93 23.62 7.04
N ARG A 71 3.05 22.42 7.63
CA ARG A 71 3.29 22.30 9.06
C ARG A 71 4.65 22.96 9.27
N THR A 72 4.68 24.06 10.01
CA THR A 72 5.90 24.50 10.68
C THR A 72 6.54 23.27 11.31
N PRO A 73 7.86 23.02 11.18
CA PRO A 73 8.49 21.90 11.86
C PRO A 73 8.30 22.11 13.36
N GLY A 74 7.27 21.47 13.89
CA GLY A 74 7.00 21.46 15.31
C GLY A 74 8.19 20.80 16.01
N ALA A 75 8.56 21.34 17.17
CA ALA A 75 9.48 20.69 18.10
C ALA A 75 9.16 19.18 18.17
N PRO A 76 10.17 18.30 18.33
CA PRO A 76 9.99 16.85 18.30
C PRO A 76 9.07 16.40 19.44
N GLY A 77 7.77 16.49 19.21
CA GLY A 77 6.75 15.91 20.05
C GLY A 77 6.95 14.40 19.98
N ALA A 78 6.97 13.76 21.15
CA ALA A 78 6.96 12.32 21.25
C ALA A 78 5.94 11.77 20.26
N CYS A 79 6.40 10.96 19.30
CA CYS A 79 5.58 10.48 18.20
C CYS A 79 4.58 9.45 18.75
N ALA A 80 3.56 9.93 19.44
CA ALA A 80 2.58 9.12 20.13
C ALA A 80 1.75 8.37 19.10
N GLY A 81 1.59 7.06 19.28
CA GLY A 81 0.68 6.28 18.44
C GLY A 81 -0.76 6.82 18.55
N ALA A 82 -1.56 6.64 17.49
CA ALA A 82 -2.96 7.04 17.46
C ALA A 82 -3.74 6.61 18.72
N ASP A 83 -4.66 7.44 19.20
CA ASP A 83 -5.50 7.14 20.36
C ASP A 83 -6.72 6.29 19.96
N PRO A 84 -6.87 5.06 20.47
CA PRO A 84 -8.03 4.20 20.18
C PRO A 84 -9.37 4.87 20.44
N ARG A 85 -9.46 5.77 21.43
CA ARG A 85 -10.73 6.45 21.76
C ARG A 85 -11.18 7.33 20.60
N HIS A 86 -10.27 8.10 20.02
CA HIS A 86 -10.56 8.92 18.84
C HIS A 86 -10.91 8.03 17.64
N THR A 87 -10.16 6.94 17.44
CA THR A 87 -10.41 5.97 16.37
C THR A 87 -11.80 5.33 16.47
N LEU A 88 -12.26 5.00 17.69
CA LEU A 88 -13.60 4.47 17.92
C LEU A 88 -14.70 5.47 17.54
N VAL A 89 -14.51 6.77 17.85
CA VAL A 89 -15.44 7.85 17.42
C VAL A 89 -15.52 7.92 15.90
N VAL A 90 -14.39 7.80 15.20
CA VAL A 90 -14.35 7.78 13.73
C VAL A 90 -15.10 6.56 13.18
N ILE A 91 -14.93 5.38 13.78
CA ILE A 91 -15.68 4.17 13.38
C ILE A 91 -17.19 4.40 13.55
N ASP A 92 -17.63 4.99 14.65
CA ASP A 92 -19.05 5.26 14.90
C ASP A 92 -19.64 6.24 13.88
N ASP A 93 -18.93 7.33 13.54
CA ASP A 93 -19.35 8.26 12.50
C ASP A 93 -19.46 7.58 11.12
N LEU A 94 -18.44 6.81 10.72
CA LEU A 94 -18.44 6.10 9.44
C LEU A 94 -19.59 5.08 9.36
N LEU A 95 -19.83 4.31 10.43
CA LEU A 95 -20.98 3.40 10.48
C LEU A 95 -22.32 4.13 10.43
N ALA A 96 -22.44 5.29 11.08
CA ALA A 96 -23.65 6.11 11.02
C ALA A 96 -23.91 6.63 9.60
N ARG A 97 -22.86 7.02 8.86
CA ARG A 97 -22.96 7.44 7.45
C ARG A 97 -23.44 6.31 6.55
N ILE A 98 -22.88 5.10 6.72
CA ILE A 98 -23.33 3.92 5.97
C ILE A 98 -24.81 3.65 6.22
N ARG A 99 -25.26 3.67 7.50
CA ARG A 99 -26.67 3.44 7.87
C ARG A 99 -27.64 4.47 7.27
N LYS A 100 -27.20 5.70 7.03
CA LYS A 100 -28.02 6.77 6.44
C LYS A 100 -28.17 6.64 4.92
N ARG A 101 -27.45 5.73 4.26
CA ARG A 101 -27.57 5.54 2.81
C ARG A 101 -28.90 4.90 2.45
N ARG A 102 -29.56 5.45 1.42
CA ARG A 102 -30.84 4.93 0.89
C ARG A 102 -30.69 3.53 0.26
N ARG A 103 -29.55 3.25 -0.37
CA ARG A 103 -29.22 1.96 -0.97
C ARG A 103 -27.77 1.62 -0.63
N LEU A 104 -27.57 0.43 -0.09
CA LEU A 104 -26.24 -0.13 0.18
C LEU A 104 -25.75 -0.87 -1.06
N ASP A 105 -24.48 -0.68 -1.41
CA ASP A 105 -23.78 -1.47 -2.39
C ASP A 105 -22.79 -2.45 -1.72
N GLY A 106 -22.09 -3.27 -2.53
CA GLY A 106 -21.13 -4.25 -2.02
C GLY A 106 -19.97 -3.61 -1.22
N PHE A 107 -19.56 -2.40 -1.61
CA PHE A 107 -18.55 -1.65 -0.87
C PHE A 107 -19.08 -1.28 0.52
N ASP A 108 -20.31 -0.77 0.61
CA ASP A 108 -20.90 -0.35 1.88
C ASP A 108 -21.03 -1.53 2.86
N LEU A 109 -21.41 -2.70 2.34
CA LEU A 109 -21.48 -3.94 3.13
C LEU A 109 -20.10 -4.35 3.65
N LEU A 110 -19.08 -4.36 2.78
CA LEU A 110 -17.71 -4.67 3.17
C LEU A 110 -17.16 -3.65 4.19
N ALA A 111 -17.37 -2.36 3.96
CA ALA A 111 -16.96 -1.30 4.86
C ALA A 111 -17.58 -1.46 6.25
N ALA A 112 -18.89 -1.72 6.32
CA ALA A 112 -19.58 -1.95 7.59
C ALA A 112 -19.09 -3.21 8.31
N HIS A 113 -18.76 -4.27 7.58
CA HIS A 113 -18.16 -5.47 8.15
C HIS A 113 -16.77 -5.18 8.73
N ARG A 114 -15.86 -4.62 7.92
CA ARG A 114 -14.48 -4.31 8.31
C ARG A 114 -14.39 -3.28 9.44
N LEU A 115 -15.29 -2.31 9.51
CA LEU A 115 -15.38 -1.36 10.63
C LEU A 115 -15.75 -2.03 11.97
N ARG A 116 -16.64 -3.04 11.94
CA ARG A 116 -17.00 -3.81 13.14
C ARG A 116 -15.86 -4.71 13.61
N GLU A 117 -15.20 -5.39 12.68
CA GLU A 117 -13.97 -6.15 13.00
C GLU A 117 -12.90 -5.23 13.57
N ARG A 118 -12.71 -4.04 12.97
CA ARG A 118 -11.71 -3.07 13.43
C ARG A 118 -11.97 -2.61 14.86
N ARG A 119 -13.23 -2.38 15.21
CA ARG A 119 -13.64 -2.04 16.58
C ARG A 119 -13.22 -3.11 17.57
N GLU A 120 -13.41 -4.38 17.21
CA GLU A 120 -13.04 -5.49 18.08
C GLU A 120 -11.53 -5.63 18.22
N LEU A 121 -10.78 -5.51 17.12
CA LEU A 121 -9.31 -5.49 17.16
C LEU A 121 -8.78 -4.35 18.04
N LEU A 122 -9.33 -3.15 17.93
CA LEU A 122 -8.92 -2.01 18.77
C LEU A 122 -9.19 -2.25 20.25
N ARG A 123 -10.33 -2.85 20.62
CA ARG A 123 -10.61 -3.21 22.02
C ARG A 123 -9.60 -4.24 22.52
N ARG A 124 -9.38 -5.30 21.74
CA ARG A 124 -8.50 -6.40 22.12
C ARG A 124 -7.05 -5.94 22.28
N TYR A 125 -6.57 -5.09 21.37
CA TYR A 125 -5.17 -4.71 21.28
C TYR A 125 -4.88 -3.27 21.72
N ALA A 126 -5.82 -2.56 22.36
CA ALA A 126 -5.60 -1.21 22.87
C ALA A 126 -4.35 -1.10 23.76
N HIS A 127 -4.09 -2.13 24.56
CA HIS A 127 -2.93 -2.24 25.46
C HIS A 127 -1.59 -2.33 24.71
N ARG A 128 -1.60 -2.60 23.40
CA ARG A 128 -0.40 -2.67 22.56
C ARG A 128 -0.07 -1.34 21.88
N ARG A 129 -0.77 -0.24 22.21
CA ARG A 129 -0.45 1.09 21.68
C ARG A 129 1.06 1.38 21.86
N PRO A 130 1.78 1.81 20.80
CA PRO A 130 3.18 2.19 20.92
C PRO A 130 3.38 3.26 21.99
N ALA A 131 4.31 3.00 22.92
CA ALA A 131 4.64 3.94 23.99
C ALA A 131 5.23 5.24 23.40
N PRO A 132 4.92 6.40 23.99
CA PRO A 132 5.66 7.62 23.69
C PRO A 132 7.09 7.46 24.26
N GLY A 133 8.13 7.65 23.44
CA GLY A 133 9.47 7.93 23.97
C GLY A 133 10.64 7.11 23.42
N SER A 134 10.45 6.02 22.67
CA SER A 134 11.56 5.53 21.83
C SER A 134 11.61 6.39 20.57
N ALA A 135 12.46 7.41 20.56
CA ALA A 135 12.66 8.24 19.39
C ALA A 135 13.35 7.38 18.32
N PRO A 136 12.66 6.97 17.25
CA PRO A 136 13.29 6.20 16.18
C PRO A 136 14.32 7.06 15.45
N THR A 137 15.26 6.44 14.73
CA THR A 137 16.16 7.18 13.84
C THR A 137 15.34 7.97 12.83
N ARG A 138 15.54 9.29 12.82
CA ARG A 138 14.83 10.20 11.91
C ARG A 138 15.76 10.67 10.82
N GLY A 139 15.21 10.85 9.63
CA GLY A 139 15.90 11.44 8.50
C GLY A 139 14.90 11.88 7.45
N TRP A 140 15.41 12.37 6.32
CA TRP A 140 14.58 12.71 5.18
C TRP A 140 13.92 11.44 4.63
N VAL A 141 12.60 11.44 4.63
CA VAL A 141 11.76 10.41 4.01
C VAL A 141 11.01 11.03 2.84
N HIS A 142 10.70 10.23 1.83
CA HIS A 142 9.87 10.66 0.71
C HIS A 142 8.44 11.02 1.16
N GLY A 143 7.91 10.29 2.13
CA GLY A 143 6.58 10.53 2.71
C GLY A 143 5.41 9.99 1.88
N ASP A 144 5.67 9.45 0.69
CA ASP A 144 4.68 8.75 -0.17
C ASP A 144 5.35 7.71 -1.10
N PHE A 145 6.34 6.99 -0.59
CA PHE A 145 7.08 6.03 -1.40
C PHE A 145 6.24 4.78 -1.69
N HIS A 146 5.83 4.62 -2.95
CA HIS A 146 5.00 3.51 -3.42
C HIS A 146 5.23 3.24 -4.93
N PRO A 147 4.77 2.10 -5.50
CA PRO A 147 5.06 1.71 -6.88
C PRO A 147 4.74 2.76 -7.95
N LEU A 148 3.68 3.58 -7.77
CA LEU A 148 3.33 4.62 -8.75
C LEU A 148 4.27 5.83 -8.76
N ASN A 149 5.17 5.93 -7.77
CA ASN A 149 6.15 7.00 -7.61
C ASN A 149 7.57 6.53 -7.99
N VAL A 150 7.69 5.34 -8.61
CA VAL A 150 8.95 4.80 -9.11
C VAL A 150 8.85 4.62 -10.62
N LEU A 151 9.77 5.24 -11.36
CA LEU A 151 9.92 5.05 -12.80
C LEU A 151 10.93 3.94 -13.04
N TYR A 152 10.56 3.01 -13.92
CA TYR A 152 11.41 1.88 -14.32
C TYR A 152 11.84 2.00 -15.78
N ALA A 153 12.98 1.41 -16.13
CA ALA A 153 13.41 1.28 -17.51
C ALA A 153 12.37 0.49 -18.33
N GLY A 154 12.09 0.98 -19.55
CA GLY A 154 11.08 0.38 -20.44
C GLY A 154 11.48 -0.97 -21.04
N THR A 155 12.75 -1.37 -20.93
CA THR A 155 13.29 -2.63 -21.45
C THR A 155 13.90 -3.44 -20.31
N ALA A 156 13.80 -4.77 -20.39
CA ALA A 156 14.37 -5.65 -19.38
C ALA A 156 15.92 -5.55 -19.33
N PRO A 157 16.54 -5.61 -18.13
CA PRO A 157 15.89 -5.64 -16.82
C PRO A 157 15.25 -4.28 -16.47
N HIS A 158 14.04 -4.31 -15.89
CA HIS A 158 13.31 -3.12 -15.46
C HIS A 158 13.95 -2.51 -14.21
N GLU A 159 15.06 -1.81 -14.39
CA GLU A 159 15.78 -1.14 -13.32
C GLU A 159 15.05 0.16 -12.89
N PRO A 160 15.02 0.49 -11.59
CA PRO A 160 14.52 1.79 -11.13
C PRO A 160 15.39 2.92 -11.68
N LEU A 161 14.78 3.87 -12.41
CA LEU A 161 15.45 5.03 -13.00
C LEU A 161 15.30 6.29 -12.14
N ALA A 162 14.13 6.48 -11.53
CA ALA A 162 13.86 7.67 -10.73
C ALA A 162 12.76 7.42 -9.69
N ILE A 163 12.83 8.19 -8.61
CA ILE A 163 11.75 8.36 -7.65
C ILE A 163 11.18 9.77 -7.84
N VAL A 164 9.87 9.88 -8.01
CA VAL A 164 9.15 11.13 -8.33
C VAL A 164 8.09 11.43 -7.26
N ASP A 165 7.49 12.62 -7.32
CA ASP A 165 6.46 13.08 -6.36
C ASP A 165 6.99 13.33 -4.93
N TRP A 166 7.99 14.20 -4.83
CA TRP A 166 8.63 14.60 -3.57
C TRP A 166 7.84 15.62 -2.75
N ASP A 167 6.57 15.88 -3.07
CA ASP A 167 5.74 16.89 -2.41
C ASP A 167 5.47 16.59 -0.93
N ARG A 168 5.72 15.34 -0.49
CA ARG A 168 5.60 14.89 0.90
C ARG A 168 6.92 14.72 1.65
N LEU A 169 8.03 15.20 1.08
CA LEU A 169 9.36 15.16 1.70
C LEU A 169 9.33 15.77 3.12
N ASP A 170 9.79 15.01 4.10
CA ASP A 170 9.75 15.43 5.51
C ASP A 170 10.80 14.68 6.36
N VAL A 171 11.08 15.17 7.57
CA VAL A 171 11.98 14.48 8.53
C VAL A 171 11.16 13.58 9.44
N GLN A 172 11.12 12.27 9.12
CA GLN A 172 10.34 11.27 9.84
C GLN A 172 11.17 10.02 10.19
N PRO A 173 10.61 9.07 10.96
CA PRO A 173 11.28 7.80 11.23
C PRO A 173 11.58 7.02 9.94
N LEU A 174 12.86 6.77 9.65
CA LEU A 174 13.31 6.15 8.40
C LEU A 174 12.74 4.73 8.24
N ALA A 175 12.87 3.92 9.29
CA ALA A 175 12.38 2.55 9.31
C ALA A 175 10.86 2.43 9.11
N GLU A 176 10.07 3.43 9.50
CA GLU A 176 8.62 3.41 9.27
C GLU A 176 8.25 3.61 7.80
N GLU A 177 9.00 4.43 7.06
CA GLU A 177 8.79 4.59 5.61
C GLU A 177 9.01 3.26 4.89
N VAL A 178 10.07 2.55 5.23
CA VAL A 178 10.40 1.24 4.64
C VAL A 178 9.31 0.22 4.93
N VAL A 179 8.79 0.18 6.15
CA VAL A 179 7.68 -0.71 6.49
C VAL A 179 6.42 -0.32 5.72
N ARG A 180 6.06 0.97 5.66
CA ARG A 180 4.89 1.44 4.89
C ARG A 180 5.02 1.10 3.41
N ALA A 181 6.19 1.30 2.82
CA ALA A 181 6.47 1.00 1.44
C ALA A 181 6.41 -0.51 1.17
N GLY A 182 7.12 -1.33 1.95
CA GLY A 182 7.10 -2.79 1.80
C GLY A 182 5.69 -3.36 1.86
N VAL A 183 4.86 -2.84 2.77
CA VAL A 183 3.44 -3.20 2.85
C VAL A 183 2.68 -2.86 1.57
N ILE A 184 2.93 -1.71 0.93
CA ILE A 184 2.25 -1.32 -0.32
C ILE A 184 2.77 -2.12 -1.52
N PHE A 185 4.08 -2.33 -1.63
CA PHE A 185 4.72 -3.06 -2.73
C PHE A 185 4.32 -4.54 -2.78
N PHE A 186 4.13 -5.16 -1.61
CA PHE A 186 3.96 -6.60 -1.49
C PHE A 186 2.58 -7.02 -1.00
N LEU A 187 1.61 -6.10 -0.97
CA LEU A 187 0.21 -6.40 -0.73
C LEU A 187 -0.40 -7.18 -1.90
N ARG A 188 -1.02 -8.32 -1.58
CA ARG A 188 -1.76 -9.14 -2.54
C ARG A 188 -3.24 -8.76 -2.57
N PRO A 189 -3.97 -9.07 -3.67
CA PRO A 189 -5.39 -8.73 -3.79
C PRO A 189 -6.30 -9.29 -2.69
N ASP A 190 -5.90 -10.40 -2.06
CA ASP A 190 -6.62 -11.04 -0.95
C ASP A 190 -6.38 -10.36 0.42
N GLY A 191 -5.49 -9.37 0.47
CA GLY A 191 -5.10 -8.68 1.69
C GLY A 191 -3.92 -9.31 2.43
N THR A 192 -3.27 -10.33 1.89
CA THR A 192 -2.06 -10.91 2.49
C THR A 192 -0.80 -10.20 2.00
N LEU A 193 0.32 -10.33 2.74
CA LEU A 193 1.63 -9.87 2.28
C LEU A 193 2.44 -11.03 1.69
N ASP A 194 3.19 -10.75 0.62
CA ASP A 194 4.25 -11.64 0.15
C ASP A 194 5.47 -11.57 1.08
N LEU A 195 5.47 -12.40 2.13
CA LEU A 195 6.52 -12.39 3.15
C LEU A 195 7.92 -12.73 2.61
N THR A 196 8.02 -13.52 1.53
CA THR A 196 9.30 -13.85 0.90
C THR A 196 9.91 -12.62 0.24
N LYS A 197 9.13 -11.90 -0.56
CA LYS A 197 9.59 -10.65 -1.20
C LYS A 197 9.82 -9.56 -0.17
N LEU A 198 8.94 -9.46 0.83
CA LEU A 198 9.07 -8.53 1.95
C LEU A 198 10.39 -8.73 2.71
N GLY A 199 10.76 -9.99 2.99
CA GLY A 199 12.02 -10.31 3.65
C GLY A 199 13.25 -10.00 2.79
N ALA A 200 13.19 -10.27 1.49
CA ALA A 200 14.27 -9.86 0.58
C ALA A 200 14.44 -8.33 0.56
N TYR A 201 13.35 -7.59 0.50
CA TYR A 201 13.33 -6.13 0.56
C TYR A 201 13.90 -5.59 1.88
N ALA A 202 13.48 -6.13 3.03
CA ALA A 202 13.96 -5.71 4.33
C ALA A 202 15.46 -5.99 4.53
N ARG A 203 15.94 -7.16 4.09
CA ARG A 203 17.38 -7.47 4.11
C ARG A 203 18.20 -6.52 3.25
N ALA A 204 17.72 -6.20 2.05
CA ALA A 204 18.39 -5.23 1.17
C ALA A 204 18.46 -3.84 1.82
N TYR A 205 17.37 -3.37 2.43
CA TYR A 205 17.34 -2.11 3.16
C TYR A 205 18.34 -2.08 4.32
N ARG A 206 18.37 -3.13 5.16
CA ARG A 206 19.31 -3.24 6.28
C ARG A 206 20.76 -3.25 5.81
N ALA A 207 21.07 -4.00 4.75
CA ALA A 207 22.41 -4.04 4.17
C ALA A 207 22.86 -2.67 3.65
N ALA A 208 21.95 -1.90 3.05
CA ALA A 208 22.27 -0.58 2.50
C ALA A 208 22.39 0.53 3.57
N THR A 209 21.67 0.43 4.68
CA THR A 209 21.54 1.51 5.67
C THR A 209 22.21 1.23 7.01
N GLY A 210 22.53 -0.03 7.32
CA GLY A 210 22.97 -0.45 8.64
C GLY A 210 21.84 -0.50 9.68
N ALA A 211 20.57 -0.36 9.28
CA ALA A 211 19.44 -0.42 10.21
C ALA A 211 19.38 -1.75 10.98
N GLY A 212 19.19 -1.65 12.30
CA GLY A 212 19.17 -2.81 13.18
C GLY A 212 17.81 -3.54 13.19
N PRO A 213 17.78 -4.85 13.48
CA PRO A 213 16.52 -5.61 13.60
C PRO A 213 15.54 -5.01 14.63
N ALA A 214 16.04 -4.48 15.75
CA ALA A 214 15.21 -3.87 16.79
C ALA A 214 14.52 -2.57 16.30
N GLU A 215 15.17 -1.80 15.44
CA GLU A 215 14.62 -0.59 14.84
C GLU A 215 13.47 -0.94 13.89
N LEU A 216 13.66 -1.94 13.03
CA LEU A 216 12.61 -2.42 12.14
C LEU A 216 11.46 -3.08 12.91
N ALA A 217 11.73 -3.84 13.96
CA ALA A 217 10.68 -4.40 14.82
C ALA A 217 9.79 -3.30 15.43
N ALA A 218 10.40 -2.21 15.90
CA ALA A 218 9.67 -1.06 16.43
C ALA A 218 8.85 -0.36 15.33
N ALA A 219 9.41 -0.19 14.13
CA ALA A 219 8.71 0.38 12.99
C ALA A 219 7.52 -0.48 12.53
N VAL A 220 7.69 -1.81 12.45
CA VAL A 220 6.61 -2.78 12.17
C VAL A 220 5.46 -2.59 13.14
N HIS A 221 5.76 -2.53 14.44
CA HIS A 221 4.73 -2.34 15.47
C HIS A 221 3.98 -1.01 15.31
N ARG A 222 4.72 0.07 15.02
CA ARG A 222 4.15 1.41 14.86
C ARG A 222 3.31 1.54 13.59
N VAL A 223 3.75 0.98 12.47
CA VAL A 223 2.98 0.98 11.21
C VAL A 223 1.79 0.05 11.30
N TRP A 224 1.90 -1.12 11.93
CA TRP A 224 0.73 -1.96 12.24
C TRP A 224 -0.31 -1.16 13.04
N TRP A 225 0.12 -0.43 14.07
CA TRP A 225 -0.75 0.43 14.86
C TRP A 225 -1.36 1.58 14.03
N GLU A 226 -0.57 2.26 13.20
CA GLU A 226 -1.05 3.27 12.25
C GLU A 226 -2.17 2.69 11.38
N ARG A 227 -1.90 1.55 10.73
CA ARG A 227 -2.86 0.89 9.83
C ARG A 227 -4.11 0.44 10.55
N LEU A 228 -4.02 0.01 11.81
CA LEU A 228 -5.18 -0.32 12.64
C LEU A 228 -6.10 0.89 12.85
N ASN A 229 -5.54 2.10 12.89
CA ASN A 229 -6.27 3.33 13.17
C ASN A 229 -6.60 4.16 11.91
N ASP A 230 -6.20 3.68 10.73
CA ASP A 230 -6.31 4.42 9.48
C ASP A 230 -7.61 4.07 8.72
N PHE A 231 -8.33 5.12 8.32
CA PHE A 231 -9.61 5.04 7.59
C PHE A 231 -9.68 6.02 6.42
N TRP A 232 -8.54 6.47 5.88
CA TRP A 232 -8.54 7.53 4.87
C TRP A 232 -9.42 7.20 3.65
N MET A 233 -9.40 5.95 3.14
CA MET A 233 -10.23 5.54 1.99
C MET A 233 -11.73 5.67 2.30
N LEU A 234 -12.13 5.28 3.51
CA LEU A 234 -13.52 5.44 3.96
C LEU A 234 -13.88 6.91 4.17
N ARG A 235 -12.91 7.73 4.62
CA ARG A 235 -13.13 9.16 4.75
C ARG A 235 -13.30 9.84 3.39
N TRP A 236 -12.50 9.47 2.40
CA TRP A 236 -12.62 9.95 1.03
C TRP A 236 -14.00 9.62 0.48
N ARG A 237 -14.43 8.37 0.57
CA ARG A 237 -15.74 7.97 0.08
C ARG A 237 -16.89 8.64 0.82
N TYR A 238 -16.92 8.62 2.16
CA TYR A 238 -18.10 9.02 2.93
C TYR A 238 -18.12 10.49 3.39
N HIS A 239 -16.97 11.16 3.47
CA HIS A 239 -16.92 12.60 3.75
C HIS A 239 -16.73 13.42 2.49
N LEU A 240 -15.82 13.01 1.60
CA LEU A 240 -15.47 13.77 0.41
C LEU A 240 -16.25 13.36 -0.84
N ARG A 241 -16.96 12.21 -0.79
CA ARG A 241 -17.64 11.61 -1.96
C ARG A 241 -16.68 11.31 -3.11
N ASP A 242 -15.46 10.95 -2.76
CA ASP A 242 -14.41 10.58 -3.71
C ASP A 242 -14.27 9.06 -3.75
N HIS A 243 -14.41 8.50 -4.95
CA HIS A 243 -14.47 7.07 -5.23
C HIS A 243 -13.19 6.51 -5.85
N ARG A 244 -12.16 7.35 -6.08
CA ARG A 244 -10.94 6.95 -6.80
C ARG A 244 -10.19 5.80 -6.13
N THR A 245 -10.40 5.62 -4.83
CA THR A 245 -9.67 4.63 -4.03
C THR A 245 -10.51 3.40 -3.66
N ASP A 246 -11.71 3.29 -4.25
CA ASP A 246 -12.66 2.23 -3.89
C ASP A 246 -12.14 0.84 -4.32
N ALA A 247 -11.40 0.76 -5.43
CA ALA A 247 -10.85 -0.49 -5.92
C ALA A 247 -9.75 -1.07 -5.02
N GLN A 248 -9.02 -0.22 -4.29
CA GLN A 248 -7.93 -0.60 -3.38
C GLN A 248 -8.44 -1.00 -1.99
N PHE A 249 -9.65 -0.56 -1.63
CA PHE A 249 -10.21 -0.77 -0.29
C PHE A 249 -10.29 -2.24 0.15
N PRO A 250 -10.73 -3.21 -0.67
CA PRO A 250 -10.87 -4.59 -0.21
C PRO A 250 -9.57 -5.20 0.33
N ALA A 251 -8.48 -5.09 -0.43
CA ALA A 251 -7.17 -5.60 -0.01
C ALA A 251 -6.64 -4.84 1.22
N ALA A 252 -6.70 -3.51 1.20
CA ALA A 252 -6.24 -2.67 2.31
C ALA A 252 -7.00 -2.92 3.62
N ALA A 253 -8.32 -3.16 3.54
CA ALA A 253 -9.14 -3.42 4.71
C ALA A 253 -8.93 -4.82 5.28
N ALA A 254 -8.70 -5.82 4.42
CA ALA A 254 -8.37 -7.19 4.81
C ALA A 254 -6.96 -7.29 5.45
N LEU A 255 -6.01 -6.51 4.95
CA LEU A 255 -4.62 -6.51 5.40
C LEU A 255 -4.47 -6.40 6.91
N VAL A 256 -5.16 -5.48 7.57
CA VAL A 256 -4.95 -5.33 9.02
C VAL A 256 -5.36 -6.59 9.78
N VAL A 257 -6.42 -7.27 9.30
CA VAL A 257 -7.00 -8.41 10.01
C VAL A 257 -6.02 -9.56 9.90
N TRP A 258 -5.53 -9.80 8.69
CA TRP A 258 -4.49 -10.77 8.41
C TRP A 258 -3.18 -10.44 9.13
N TRP A 259 -2.66 -9.22 9.02
CA TRP A 259 -1.41 -8.82 9.70
C TRP A 259 -1.55 -8.95 11.22
N THR A 260 -2.71 -8.63 11.81
CA THR A 260 -2.89 -8.83 13.26
C THR A 260 -2.80 -10.30 13.67
N ALA A 261 -3.26 -11.23 12.83
CA ALA A 261 -3.11 -12.67 13.06
C ALA A 261 -1.67 -13.15 12.80
N GLU A 262 -1.06 -12.68 11.72
CA GLU A 262 0.31 -13.04 11.28
C GLU A 262 1.39 -12.11 11.83
N TYR A 263 1.11 -11.42 12.94
CA TYR A 263 1.99 -10.39 13.49
C TYR A 263 3.44 -10.87 13.69
N PRO A 264 3.70 -12.07 14.28
CA PRO A 264 5.06 -12.58 14.40
C PRO A 264 5.73 -12.77 13.05
N ALA A 265 5.05 -13.40 12.08
CA ALA A 265 5.61 -13.67 10.75
C ALA A 265 5.94 -12.38 9.98
N VAL A 266 5.08 -11.36 10.06
CA VAL A 266 5.37 -10.06 9.43
C VAL A 266 6.55 -9.38 10.10
N ARG A 267 6.62 -9.41 11.44
CA ARG A 267 7.77 -8.84 12.18
C ARG A 267 9.06 -9.55 11.80
N ASP A 268 9.07 -10.88 11.79
CA ASP A 268 10.26 -11.67 11.52
C ASP A 268 10.72 -11.47 10.07
N ALA A 269 9.79 -11.35 9.10
CA ALA A 269 10.12 -10.98 7.73
C ALA A 269 10.89 -9.64 7.61
N PHE A 270 10.65 -8.66 8.48
CA PHE A 270 11.45 -7.42 8.49
C PHE A 270 12.76 -7.52 9.28
N CYS A 271 12.84 -8.43 10.25
CA CYS A 271 13.92 -8.45 11.24
C CYS A 271 15.03 -9.45 10.92
N GLU A 272 14.72 -10.53 10.20
CA GLU A 272 15.64 -11.63 9.87
C GLU A 272 16.50 -11.33 8.63
#